data_AF-A0A2N8KM87-F1
#
_entry.id   AF-A0A2N8KM87-F1
#
_cell.length_a   1.000
_cell.length_b   1.000
_cell.length_c   1.000
_cell.angle_alpha   90.00
_cell.angle_beta   90.00
_cell.angle_gamma   90.00
#
_symmetry.space_group_name_H-M   'P 1'
#
loop_
_entity.id
_entity.type
_entity.pdbx_description
1 polymer ?
#
loop_
_entity_poly.entity_id
_entity_poly.type
_entity_poly.pdbx_seq_one_letter_code
_entity_poly.pdbx_strand_id
1 'polypeptide(L)'
;MDIYHGDEQYEVLTATVQDVCQTLGNPASWDADGHDALYWVKRLDDADFFANLSHADYMSILYAVMNSNSQWCLALQRDIKHAIATELEG
;
A
#
# COMPACT_ATOMS: atom_id res chain seq x y z
N MET A 1 48.30 -7.22 8.00
CA MET A 1 47.22 -7.75 8.86
C MET A 1 46.11 -6.71 8.76
N ASP A 2 45.18 -6.81 7.80
CA ASP A 2 44.13 -7.83 7.66
C ASP A 2 43.31 -7.86 8.98
N ILE A 3 42.02 -7.51 9.02
CA ILE A 3 40.90 -8.35 8.53
C ILE A 3 39.57 -7.53 8.72
N TYR A 4 38.78 -7.39 7.64
CA TYR A 4 37.30 -7.23 7.55
C TYR A 4 36.66 -5.89 8.00
N HIS A 5 35.87 -5.10 7.24
CA HIS A 5 34.78 -5.31 6.26
C HIS A 5 33.54 -6.04 6.81
N GLY A 6 32.45 -5.29 6.96
CA GLY A 6 31.08 -5.81 6.90
C GLY A 6 30.33 -5.83 8.23
N ASP A 7 29.88 -4.66 8.69
CA ASP A 7 28.69 -4.56 9.56
C ASP A 7 27.68 -3.61 8.89
N GLU A 8 27.46 -3.80 7.59
CA GLU A 8 26.10 -3.64 7.08
C GLU A 8 25.34 -4.85 7.63
N GLN A 9 24.78 -4.72 8.83
CA GLN A 9 23.73 -5.64 9.27
C GLN A 9 22.62 -5.50 8.23
N TYR A 10 22.63 -6.40 7.26
CA TYR A 10 21.47 -6.66 6.42
C TYR A 10 20.31 -6.87 7.38
N GLU A 11 19.37 -5.92 7.39
CA GLU A 11 18.06 -6.11 8.00
C GLU A 11 17.56 -7.46 7.51
N VAL A 12 17.51 -8.44 8.42
CA VAL A 12 16.88 -9.71 8.15
C VAL A 12 15.41 -9.37 7.93
N LEU A 13 14.92 -9.54 6.71
CA LEU A 13 13.49 -9.39 6.40
C LEU A 13 12.74 -10.44 7.20
N THR A 14 12.16 -10.03 8.33
CA THR A 14 11.52 -10.93 9.31
C THR A 14 10.03 -11.15 9.00
N ALA A 15 9.36 -10.24 8.29
CA ALA A 15 8.02 -10.43 7.72
C ALA A 15 8.01 -11.23 6.40
N THR A 16 7.01 -12.11 6.23
CA THR A 16 6.76 -12.78 4.94
C THR A 16 5.85 -11.93 4.04
N VAL A 17 5.88 -12.18 2.72
CA VAL A 17 4.96 -11.53 1.76
C VAL A 17 3.50 -11.76 2.15
N GLN A 18 3.17 -12.93 2.70
CA GLN A 18 1.82 -13.23 3.14
C GLN A 18 1.41 -12.39 4.34
N ASP A 19 2.31 -12.18 5.30
CA ASP A 19 2.07 -11.30 6.46
C ASP A 19 1.82 -9.86 5.99
N VAL A 20 2.64 -9.36 5.06
CA VAL A 20 2.46 -8.02 4.48
C VAL A 20 1.10 -7.91 3.78
N CYS A 21 0.73 -8.90 2.96
CA CYS A 21 -0.57 -8.91 2.28
C CYS A 21 -1.74 -8.95 3.27
N GLN A 22 -1.61 -9.71 4.37
CA GLN A 22 -2.62 -9.74 5.43
C GLN A 22 -2.74 -8.39 6.14
N THR A 23 -1.62 -7.73 6.41
CA THR A 23 -1.59 -6.37 6.98
C THR A 23 -2.21 -5.35 6.04
N LEU A 24 -1.90 -5.40 4.73
CA LEU A 24 -2.50 -4.51 3.74
C LEU A 24 -4.01 -4.76 3.56
N GLY A 25 -4.47 -6.01 3.74
CA GLY A 25 -5.89 -6.37 3.66
C GLY A 25 -6.72 -5.92 4.87
N ASN A 26 -6.08 -5.65 6.01
CA ASN A 26 -6.74 -5.16 7.23
C ASN A 26 -5.86 -4.09 7.91
N PRO A 27 -6.23 -2.80 7.85
CA PRO A 27 -5.42 -1.71 8.42
C PRO A 27 -5.14 -1.81 9.93
N ALA A 28 -5.89 -2.64 10.67
CA ALA A 28 -5.68 -2.90 12.09
C ALA A 28 -4.74 -4.09 12.38
N SER A 29 -4.34 -4.85 11.36
CA SER A 29 -3.38 -5.95 11.48
C SER A 29 -1.95 -5.41 11.40
N TRP A 30 -1.06 -6.02 12.18
CA TRP A 30 0.38 -5.79 12.10
C TRP A 30 1.05 -7.03 11.51
N ASP A 31 2.13 -6.85 10.75
CA ASP A 31 2.96 -7.97 10.29
C ASP A 31 3.76 -8.60 11.45
N ALA A 32 4.55 -9.63 11.14
CA ALA A 32 5.36 -10.33 12.14
C ALA A 32 6.37 -9.42 12.88
N ASP A 33 6.67 -8.26 12.30
CA ASP A 33 7.66 -7.30 12.80
C ASP A 33 7.01 -6.13 13.56
N GLY A 34 5.68 -6.12 13.63
CA GLY A 34 4.92 -5.06 14.28
C GLY A 34 4.68 -3.84 13.40
N HIS A 35 4.90 -3.93 12.09
CA HIS A 35 4.56 -2.87 11.16
C HIS A 35 3.07 -2.94 10.75
N ASP A 36 2.42 -1.79 10.73
CA ASP A 36 1.04 -1.65 10.29
C ASP A 36 0.94 -1.38 8.78
N ALA A 37 -0.30 -1.29 8.28
CA ALA A 37 -0.54 -1.01 6.87
C ALA A 37 0.03 0.35 6.44
N LEU A 38 0.07 1.35 7.34
CA LEU A 38 0.57 2.69 7.02
C LEU A 38 2.09 2.69 6.82
N TYR A 39 2.83 1.92 7.60
CA TYR A 39 4.25 1.69 7.39
C TYR A 39 4.52 1.13 5.99
N TRP A 40 3.81 0.06 5.60
CA TRP A 40 4.00 -0.58 4.30
C TRP A 40 3.59 0.30 3.13
N VAL A 41 2.52 1.09 3.27
CA VAL A 41 2.13 2.09 2.25
C VAL A 41 3.26 3.09 2.02
N LYS A 42 3.89 3.61 3.09
CA LYS A 42 5.04 4.53 2.96
C LYS A 42 6.24 3.87 2.28
N ARG A 43 6.57 2.62 2.63
CA ARG A 43 7.69 1.89 2.02
C ARG A 43 7.46 1.62 0.53
N LEU A 44 6.23 1.34 0.13
CA LEU A 44 5.86 1.17 -1.28
C LEU A 44 5.90 2.51 -2.04
N ASP A 45 5.51 3.60 -1.38
CA ASP A 45 5.62 4.96 -1.93
C ASP A 45 7.10 5.37 -2.12
N ASP A 46 7.94 5.16 -1.11
CA ASP A 46 9.39 5.39 -1.18
C ASP A 46 10.08 4.56 -2.29
N ALA A 47 9.47 3.45 -2.69
CA ALA A 47 9.93 2.58 -3.78
C ALA A 47 9.30 2.94 -5.14
N ASP A 48 8.61 4.08 -5.25
CA ASP A 48 7.89 4.55 -6.43
C ASP A 48 6.87 3.53 -6.98
N PHE A 49 6.38 2.61 -6.15
CA PHE A 49 5.48 1.54 -6.62
C PHE A 49 4.21 2.14 -7.25
N PHE A 50 3.58 3.10 -6.57
CA PHE A 50 2.33 3.70 -7.01
C PHE A 50 2.50 4.61 -8.24
N ALA A 51 3.67 5.24 -8.39
CA ALA A 51 3.99 6.08 -9.55
C ALA A 51 4.19 5.26 -10.84
N ASN A 52 4.54 3.97 -10.70
CA ASN A 52 4.78 3.06 -11.81
C ASN A 52 3.53 2.26 -12.23
N LEU A 53 2.36 2.54 -11.65
CA LEU A 53 1.11 1.87 -12.01
C LEU A 53 0.59 2.32 -13.37
N SER A 54 0.10 1.36 -14.16
CA SER A 54 -0.55 1.65 -15.44
C SER A 54 -2.01 2.06 -15.24
N HIS A 55 -2.63 2.61 -16.29
CA HIS A 55 -4.08 2.85 -16.28
C HIS A 55 -4.92 1.58 -16.06
N ALA A 56 -4.42 0.40 -16.46
CA ALA A 56 -5.11 -0.86 -16.20
C ALA A 56 -5.07 -1.24 -14.71
N ASP A 57 -3.97 -0.93 -14.02
CA ASP A 57 -3.84 -1.12 -12.58
C ASP A 57 -4.73 -0.14 -11.82
N TYR A 58 -4.73 1.13 -12.21
CA TYR A 58 -5.66 2.13 -11.65
C TYR A 58 -7.12 1.74 -11.88
N MET A 59 -7.48 1.19 -13.04
CA MET A 59 -8.82 0.67 -13.28
C MET A 59 -9.17 -0.46 -12.31
N SER A 60 -8.23 -1.36 -12.05
CA SER A 60 -8.41 -2.49 -11.12
C SER A 60 -8.60 -1.99 -9.67
N ILE A 61 -7.79 -1.02 -9.26
CA ILE A 61 -7.91 -0.35 -7.96
C ILE A 61 -9.25 0.37 -7.84
N LEU A 62 -9.65 1.14 -8.86
CA LEU A 62 -10.93 1.84 -8.89
C LEU A 62 -12.10 0.87 -8.75
N TYR A 63 -12.07 -0.24 -9.51
CA TYR A 63 -13.09 -1.28 -9.42
C TYR A 63 -13.15 -1.89 -8.00
N ALA A 64 -12.00 -2.24 -7.42
CA ALA A 64 -11.92 -2.80 -6.08
C ALA A 64 -12.44 -1.83 -5.02
N VAL A 65 -12.02 -0.55 -5.06
CA VAL A 65 -12.46 0.49 -4.11
C VAL A 65 -13.96 0.70 -4.20
N MET A 66 -14.51 0.84 -5.42
CA MET A 66 -15.94 1.14 -5.61
C MET A 66 -16.87 -0.01 -5.24
N ASN A 67 -16.37 -1.26 -5.24
CA ASN A 67 -17.12 -2.46 -4.87
C ASN A 67 -16.80 -2.97 -3.44
N SER A 68 -15.90 -2.32 -2.72
CA SER A 68 -15.55 -2.69 -1.35
C SER A 68 -16.66 -2.34 -0.36
N ASN A 69 -16.90 -3.23 0.61
CA ASN A 69 -17.75 -2.97 1.77
C ASN A 69 -16.97 -2.46 2.99
N SER A 70 -15.66 -2.25 2.85
CA SER A 70 -14.78 -1.77 3.89
C SER A 70 -15.12 -0.32 4.26
N GLN A 71 -15.28 -0.05 5.57
CA GLN A 71 -15.52 1.31 6.09
C GLN A 71 -14.39 2.27 5.71
N TRP A 72 -13.17 1.75 5.54
CA TRP A 72 -11.99 2.49 5.12
C TRP A 72 -12.10 3.06 3.70
N CYS A 73 -12.89 2.42 2.83
CA CYS A 73 -13.09 2.87 1.46
C CYS A 73 -14.17 3.95 1.34
N LEU A 74 -15.01 4.19 2.36
CA LEU A 74 -16.18 5.07 2.24
C LEU A 74 -15.82 6.53 1.91
N ALA A 75 -14.79 7.07 2.57
CA ALA A 75 -14.32 8.42 2.28
C ALA A 75 -13.78 8.53 0.85
N LEU A 76 -12.95 7.58 0.44
CA LEU A 76 -12.39 7.54 -0.90
C LEU A 76 -13.48 7.34 -1.98
N GLN A 77 -14.47 6.49 -1.74
CA GLN A 77 -15.62 6.31 -2.64
C GLN A 77 -16.43 7.61 -2.81
N ARG A 78 -16.61 8.39 -1.74
CA ARG A 78 -17.26 9.71 -1.82
C ARG A 78 -16.42 10.66 -2.66
N ASP A 79 -15.13 10.73 -2.41
CA ASP A 79 -14.23 11.67 -3.08
C ASP A 79 -14.09 11.34 -4.58
N ILE A 80 -14.07 10.05 -4.94
CA ILE A 80 -14.15 9.58 -6.33
C ILE A 80 -15.45 10.03 -7.00
N LYS A 81 -16.61 9.81 -6.35
CA LYS A 81 -17.91 10.23 -6.90
C LYS A 81 -17.98 11.75 -7.10
N HIS A 82 -17.42 12.51 -6.17
CA HIS A 82 -17.34 13.96 -6.27
C HIS A 82 -16.46 14.38 -7.45
N ALA A 83 -15.26 13.82 -7.60
CA ALA A 83 -14.37 14.12 -8.72
C ALA A 83 -15.03 13.81 -10.07
N ILE A 84 -15.71 12.66 -10.18
CA ILE A 84 -16.49 12.31 -11.39
C ILE A 84 -17.59 13.33 -11.66
N ALA A 85 -18.32 13.78 -10.62
CA ALA A 85 -19.36 14.79 -10.78
C ALA A 85 -18.79 16.11 -11.31
N THR A 86 -17.65 16.57 -10.77
CA THR A 86 -16.96 17.77 -11.27
C THR A 86 -16.58 17.65 -12.74
N GLU A 87 -15.99 16.53 -13.16
CA GLU A 87 -15.63 16.31 -14.57
C GLU A 87 -16.85 16.27 -15.51
N LEU A 88 -18.00 15.80 -15.02
CA LEU A 88 -19.25 15.79 -15.78
C LEU A 88 -19.90 17.18 -15.88
N GLU A 89 -19.66 18.05 -14.89
CA GLU A 89 -20.22 19.40 -14.83
C GLU A 89 -19.42 20.43 -15.66
N GLY A 90 -18.12 20.18 -15.89
CA GLY A 90 -17.24 21.00 -16.73
C GLY A 90 -16.46 22.05 -15.95
#